data_AF-A0A7S3KK12-F1
#
_entry.id   AF-A0A7S3KK12-F1
#
_cell.length_a   1.000
_cell.length_b   1.000
_cell.length_c   1.000
_cell.angle_alpha   90.00
_cell.angle_beta   90.00
_cell.angle_gamma   90.00
#
_symmetry.space_group_name_H-M   'P 1'
#
loop_
_entity.id
_entity.type
_entity.pdbx_description
1 polymer ?
#
loop_
_entity_poly.entity_id
_entity_poly.type
_entity_poly.pdbx_seq_one_letter_code
_entity_poly.pdbx_strand_id
1 'polypeptide(L)'
;EMESEEYKNTDGDFDDEASEEFEELDQISRVALLIDDLNNEDPLAQQNSIEKLGTIVQVLGKHRTVDELIPMLTELIDKIDSNSELLMHLAQELGNLTDFLGSD
;
A
#
# COMPACT_ATOMS: atom_id res chain seq x y z
N GLU A 1 10.51 56.29 21.25
CA GLU A 1 9.34 55.41 21.35
C GLU A 1 9.27 54.57 20.09
N MET A 2 9.24 53.25 20.33
CA MET A 2 8.73 52.14 19.51
C MET A 2 8.99 52.14 17.99
N GLU A 3 9.88 51.24 17.62
CA GLU A 3 9.86 50.48 16.38
C GLU A 3 8.45 49.99 16.06
N SER A 4 7.97 50.27 14.86
CA SER A 4 6.88 49.52 14.24
C SER A 4 7.45 48.91 12.97
N GLU A 5 8.03 47.73 13.11
CA GLU A 5 8.37 46.89 11.97
C GLU A 5 7.08 46.51 11.25
N GLU A 6 6.97 47.00 10.02
CA GLU A 6 5.98 46.60 9.05
C GLU A 6 6.37 45.18 8.60
N TYR A 7 5.84 44.15 9.28
CA TYR A 7 5.91 42.75 8.84
C TYR A 7 5.16 42.62 7.51
N LYS A 8 5.84 42.93 6.41
CA LYS A 8 5.42 42.58 5.07
C LYS A 8 5.75 41.11 4.83
N ASN A 9 4.67 40.36 4.58
CA ASN A 9 4.59 39.14 3.78
C ASN A 9 5.26 37.89 4.34
N THR A 10 4.45 36.86 4.59
CA THR A 10 4.22 35.78 3.62
C THR A 10 2.91 35.08 4.00
N ASP A 11 1.81 35.58 3.45
CA ASP A 11 0.59 34.79 3.32
C ASP A 11 0.88 33.66 2.33
N GLY A 12 0.59 32.43 2.75
CA GLY A 12 0.31 31.29 1.88
C GLY A 12 1.50 30.55 1.28
N ASP A 13 1.35 29.25 1.07
CA ASP A 13 2.20 28.38 0.24
C ASP A 13 3.47 27.78 0.89
N PHE A 14 3.38 27.23 2.11
CA PHE A 14 4.48 26.38 2.63
C PHE A 14 4.10 24.97 3.10
N ASP A 15 2.87 24.48 2.91
CA ASP A 15 2.50 23.20 3.58
C ASP A 15 1.70 22.17 2.75
N ASP A 16 1.37 22.43 1.48
CA ASP A 16 0.63 21.44 0.66
C ASP A 16 1.58 20.42 0.01
N GLU A 17 2.65 20.85 -0.66
CA GLU A 17 3.57 19.92 -1.35
C GLU A 17 4.35 19.02 -0.37
N ALA A 18 4.74 19.53 0.80
CA ALA A 18 5.46 18.76 1.81
C ALA A 18 4.57 17.75 2.55
N SER A 19 3.26 18.01 2.66
CA SER A 19 2.31 17.08 3.27
C SER A 19 1.92 15.96 2.31
N GLU A 20 1.74 16.27 1.02
CA GLU A 20 1.50 15.26 -0.02
C GLU A 20 2.71 14.32 -0.20
N GLU A 21 3.94 14.84 -0.25
CA GLU A 21 5.16 14.01 -0.36
C GLU A 21 5.33 13.10 0.87
N PHE A 22 4.96 13.57 2.06
CA PHE A 22 5.02 12.78 3.28
C PHE A 22 3.94 11.67 3.33
N GLU A 23 2.73 11.95 2.86
CA GLU A 23 1.67 10.94 2.72
C GLU A 23 2.02 9.88 1.67
N GLU A 24 2.60 10.27 0.53
CA GLU A 24 3.05 9.34 -0.50
C GLU A 24 4.17 8.42 0.01
N LEU A 25 5.13 8.97 0.76
CA LEU A 25 6.18 8.19 1.41
C LEU A 25 5.64 7.21 2.47
N ASP A 26 4.65 7.60 3.28
CA ASP A 26 4.01 6.71 4.26
C ASP A 26 3.26 5.55 3.55
N GLN A 27 2.58 5.85 2.45
CA GLN A 27 1.92 4.84 1.62
C GLN A 27 2.93 3.85 1.01
N ILE A 28 4.02 4.35 0.43
CA ILE A 28 5.11 3.51 -0.10
C ILE A 28 5.72 2.64 1.00
N SER A 29 5.95 3.20 2.18
CA SER A 29 6.56 2.49 3.32
C SER A 29 5.65 1.39 3.88
N ARG A 30 4.33 1.66 4.01
CA ARG A 30 3.35 0.64 4.41
C ARG A 30 3.23 -0.48 3.40
N VAL A 31 3.24 -0.15 2.10
CA VAL A 31 3.22 -1.15 1.04
C VAL A 31 4.48 -2.00 1.12
N ALA A 32 5.68 -1.40 1.22
CA ALA A 32 6.94 -2.14 1.32
C ALA A 32 6.97 -3.12 2.51
N LEU A 33 6.54 -2.67 3.70
CA LEU A 33 6.42 -3.53 4.88
C LEU A 33 5.47 -4.72 4.67
N LEU A 34 4.34 -4.49 4.01
CA LEU A 34 3.36 -5.55 3.74
C LEU A 34 3.88 -6.55 2.69
N ILE A 35 4.65 -6.08 1.72
CA ILE A 35 5.34 -6.93 0.74
C ILE A 35 6.43 -7.77 1.43
N ASP A 36 7.17 -7.18 2.36
CA ASP A 36 8.17 -7.90 3.16
C ASP A 36 7.51 -8.95 4.06
N ASP A 37 6.36 -8.63 4.67
CA ASP A 37 5.60 -9.58 5.50
C ASP A 37 5.02 -10.74 4.67
N LEU A 38 4.59 -10.51 3.41
CA LEU A 38 4.17 -11.57 2.49
C LEU A 38 5.34 -12.50 2.10
N ASN A 39 6.55 -11.96 2.05
CA ASN A 39 7.77 -12.72 1.76
C ASN A 39 8.37 -13.41 3.00
N ASN A 40 7.73 -13.29 4.17
CA ASN A 40 8.18 -13.92 5.40
C ASN A 40 8.04 -15.45 5.33
N GLU A 41 8.90 -16.17 6.05
CA GLU A 41 8.86 -17.64 6.16
C GLU A 41 7.79 -18.15 7.15
N ASP A 42 7.26 -17.28 8.02
CA ASP A 42 6.20 -17.63 8.97
C ASP A 42 4.81 -17.66 8.29
N PRO A 43 4.13 -18.83 8.25
CA PRO A 43 2.80 -18.93 7.67
C PRO A 43 1.76 -18.00 8.31
N LEU A 44 1.87 -17.70 9.61
CA LEU A 44 0.95 -16.78 10.27
C LEU A 44 1.17 -15.33 9.80
N ALA A 45 2.42 -14.94 9.56
CA ALA A 45 2.74 -13.62 9.01
C ALA A 45 2.21 -13.49 7.57
N GLN A 46 2.37 -14.54 6.76
CA GLN A 46 1.83 -14.60 5.40
C GLN A 46 0.30 -14.47 5.40
N GLN A 47 -0.41 -15.22 6.25
CA GLN A 47 -1.87 -15.14 6.37
C GLN A 47 -2.34 -13.74 6.77
N ASN A 48 -1.74 -13.17 7.82
CA ASN A 48 -2.08 -11.82 8.30
C ASN A 48 -1.85 -10.74 7.23
N SER A 49 -0.93 -10.97 6.30
CA SER A 49 -0.64 -10.06 5.21
C SER A 49 -1.60 -10.23 4.04
N ILE A 50 -1.98 -11.48 3.73
CA ILE A 50 -3.03 -11.81 2.75
C ILE A 50 -4.34 -11.10 3.14
N GLU A 51 -4.75 -11.19 4.41
CA GLU A 51 -5.97 -10.53 4.91
C GLU A 51 -5.95 -9.00 4.76
N LYS A 52 -4.77 -8.39 4.60
CA LYS A 52 -4.61 -6.94 4.41
C LYS A 52 -4.59 -6.52 2.94
N LEU A 53 -4.63 -7.44 1.98
CA LEU A 53 -4.56 -7.13 0.54
C LEU A 53 -5.63 -6.13 0.09
N GLY A 54 -6.84 -6.20 0.64
CA GLY A 54 -7.90 -5.22 0.36
C GLY A 54 -7.54 -3.78 0.74
N THR A 55 -6.77 -3.57 1.81
CA THR A 55 -6.30 -2.22 2.20
C THR A 55 -5.13 -1.77 1.32
N ILE A 56 -4.27 -2.72 0.94
CA ILE A 56 -3.10 -2.47 0.08
C ILE A 56 -3.54 -1.92 -1.27
N VAL A 57 -4.55 -2.53 -1.91
CA VAL A 57 -5.02 -2.07 -3.23
C VAL A 57 -5.67 -0.69 -3.19
N GLN A 58 -6.32 -0.31 -2.09
CA GLN A 58 -6.91 1.01 -1.92
C GLN A 58 -5.83 2.10 -1.85
N VAL A 59 -4.70 1.79 -1.23
CA VAL A 59 -3.54 2.70 -1.12
C VAL A 59 -2.76 2.76 -2.42
N LEU A 60 -2.48 1.62 -3.06
CA LEU A 60 -1.73 1.56 -4.33
C LEU A 60 -2.49 2.12 -5.52
N GLY A 61 -3.82 2.03 -5.50
CA GLY A 61 -4.66 2.31 -6.66
C GLY A 61 -4.58 1.22 -7.73
N LYS A 62 -5.49 1.31 -8.71
CA LYS A 62 -5.70 0.29 -9.77
C LYS A 62 -4.44 0.04 -10.60
N HIS A 63 -3.74 1.10 -11.03
CA HIS A 63 -2.58 1.00 -11.92
C HIS A 63 -1.43 0.20 -11.27
N ARG A 64 -0.97 0.64 -10.10
CA ARG A 64 0.13 -0.02 -9.39
C ARG A 64 -0.25 -1.40 -8.87
N THR A 65 -1.53 -1.62 -8.53
CA THR A 65 -2.00 -2.96 -8.19
C THR A 65 -1.76 -3.94 -9.34
N VAL A 66 -2.13 -3.57 -10.57
CA VAL A 66 -1.94 -4.45 -11.75
C VAL A 66 -0.47 -4.59 -12.12
N ASP A 67 0.30 -3.50 -12.11
CA ASP A 67 1.67 -3.50 -12.61
C ASP A 67 2.71 -4.02 -11.60
N GLU A 68 2.43 -3.94 -10.30
CA GLU A 68 3.38 -4.30 -9.24
C GLU A 68 2.85 -5.42 -8.34
N LEU A 69 1.67 -5.25 -7.75
CA LEU A 69 1.14 -6.20 -6.76
C LEU A 69 0.78 -7.56 -7.38
N ILE A 70 0.10 -7.57 -8.53
CA ILE A 70 -0.31 -8.83 -9.19
C ILE A 70 0.91 -9.70 -9.59
N PRO A 71 1.96 -9.16 -10.24
CA PRO A 71 3.18 -9.93 -10.50
C PRO A 71 3.80 -10.50 -9.23
N MET A 72 3.89 -9.72 -8.16
CA MET A 72 4.47 -10.18 -6.90
C MET A 72 3.62 -11.26 -6.22
N LEU A 73 2.29 -11.16 -6.25
CA LEU A 73 1.40 -12.23 -5.76
C LEU A 73 1.54 -13.51 -6.58
N THR A 74 1.82 -13.39 -7.88
CA THR A 74 2.11 -14.56 -8.73
C THR A 74 3.38 -15.27 -8.27
N GLU A 75 4.44 -14.52 -7.96
CA GLU A 75 5.66 -15.09 -7.37
C GLU A 75 5.41 -15.70 -5.98
N LEU A 76 4.53 -15.10 -5.18
CA LEU A 76 4.15 -15.66 -3.89
C LEU A 76 3.46 -17.02 -4.03
N ILE A 77 2.54 -17.18 -4.99
CA ILE A 77 1.84 -18.44 -5.25
C ILE A 77 2.83 -19.58 -5.50
N ASP A 78 3.89 -19.33 -6.28
CA ASP A 78 4.95 -20.31 -6.53
C ASP A 78 5.72 -20.69 -5.26
N LYS A 79 5.85 -19.77 -4.29
CA LYS A 79 6.52 -20.01 -3.01
C LYS A 79 5.67 -20.79 -2.01
N ILE A 80 4.34 -20.56 -2.00
CA ILE A 80 3.41 -21.17 -1.05
C ILE A 80 2.62 -22.35 -1.66
N ASP A 81 3.04 -22.86 -2.82
CA ASP A 81 2.36 -23.91 -3.61
C ASP A 81 2.05 -25.20 -2.83
N SER A 82 2.85 -25.47 -1.79
CA SER A 82 2.71 -26.61 -0.88
C SER A 82 1.78 -26.37 0.32
N ASN A 83 1.38 -25.12 0.58
CA ASN A 83 0.50 -24.74 1.68
C ASN A 83 -0.93 -24.45 1.19
N SER A 84 -1.77 -25.48 1.22
CA SER A 84 -3.16 -25.39 0.76
C SER A 84 -4.02 -24.37 1.50
N GLU A 85 -3.73 -24.11 2.79
CA GLU A 85 -4.49 -23.16 3.60
C GLU A 85 -4.18 -21.72 3.19
N LEU A 86 -2.91 -21.38 3.00
CA LEU A 86 -2.52 -20.06 2.50
C LEU A 86 -3.00 -19.82 1.08
N LEU A 87 -2.90 -20.83 0.20
CA LEU A 87 -3.45 -20.73 -1.17
C LEU A 87 -4.95 -20.46 -1.16
N MET A 88 -5.71 -21.09 -0.26
CA MET A 88 -7.14 -20.85 -0.12
C MET A 88 -7.44 -19.40 0.30
N HIS A 89 -6.73 -18.87 1.31
CA HIS A 89 -6.89 -17.49 1.75
C HIS A 89 -6.52 -16.50 0.64
N LEU A 90 -5.40 -16.74 -0.05
CA LEU A 90 -4.96 -15.89 -1.15
C LEU A 90 -5.97 -15.91 -2.31
N ALA A 91 -6.50 -17.07 -2.69
CA ALA A 91 -7.50 -17.18 -3.74
C ALA A 91 -8.79 -16.43 -3.38
N GLN A 92 -9.22 -16.47 -2.12
CA GLN A 92 -10.39 -15.72 -1.64
C GLN A 92 -10.14 -14.21 -1.75
N GLU A 93 -8.97 -13.73 -1.30
CA GLU A 93 -8.64 -12.31 -1.36
C GLU A 93 -8.48 -11.81 -2.79
N LEU A 94 -7.85 -12.57 -3.68
CA LEU A 94 -7.79 -12.25 -5.10
C LEU A 94 -9.19 -12.14 -5.73
N GLY A 95 -10.14 -12.98 -5.31
CA GLY A 95 -11.54 -12.87 -5.68
C GLY A 95 -12.18 -11.55 -5.22
N ASN A 96 -11.89 -11.11 -4.00
CA ASN A 96 -12.39 -9.83 -3.48
C ASN A 96 -11.83 -8.63 -4.28
N LEU A 97 -10.63 -8.75 -4.84
CA LEU A 97 -10.01 -7.69 -5.64
C LEU A 97 -10.69 -7.46 -7.01
N THR A 98 -11.47 -8.41 -7.52
CA THR A 98 -12.10 -8.25 -8.84
C THR A 98 -13.07 -7.08 -8.88
N ASP A 99 -13.74 -6.77 -7.77
CA ASP A 99 -14.65 -5.63 -7.67
C ASP A 99 -13.90 -4.29 -7.77
N PHE A 100 -12.70 -4.23 -7.20
CA PHE A 100 -11.83 -3.05 -7.25
C PHE A 100 -11.17 -2.86 -8.63
N LEU A 101 -10.76 -3.94 -9.28
CA LEU A 101 -10.06 -3.88 -10.56
C LEU A 101 -10.99 -3.86 -11.79
N GLY A 102 -12.18 -4.46 -11.68
CA GLY A 102 -13.14 -4.61 -12.78
C GLY A 102 -14.20 -3.53 -12.86
N SER A 103 -14.28 -2.62 -11.89
CA SER A 103 -15.11 -1.43 -11.99
C SER A 103 -14.43 -0.42 -12.94
N ASP A 104 -15.07 -0.17 -14.07
CA ASP A 104 -14.80 0.93 -15.01
C ASP A 104 -15.88 2.02 -14.85
#